data_AF-A0A8J4V149-F1
#
_entry.id   AF-A0A8J4V149-F1
#
_cell.length_a   1.000
_cell.length_b   1.000
_cell.length_c   1.000
_cell.angle_alpha   90.00
_cell.angle_beta   90.00
_cell.angle_gamma   90.00
#
_symmetry.space_group_name_H-M   'P 1'
#
loop_
_entity.id
_entity.type
_entity.pdbx_description
1 polymer ?
#
loop_
_entity_poly.entity_id
_entity_poly.type
_entity_poly.pdbx_seq_one_letter_code
_entity_poly.pdbx_strand_id
1 'polypeptide(L)'
;MAKDSTKRYTNSTYGFSISYPKKWNMKENISIYLVSFFDKDTTFGLNVVVQDLKELGKTQSELLEISKEQVIAAGAQDVETGKVVIGGHEGNFLQYYAPDIKSKYKQCFFILNGMAYIIIYHAPFSQFRTNLAILEKACETFEIFKAKGFKTVQLKCETKPNKSLSPDFYIQYWYPKVWSVDSANTDSNISSYQDKANSIFFSVRLEPLRTTDTVESFGDILKDTLKNNTNSPLVPTATSLANDDIKAAYYKFTENSNKKQECMTVYTVYKNYGITLNFSVPEKEMIFYNNIFNRIIKTFKISALLLETPVYNRFENLISKYSFHIPSTFSLTEKFSTGGSLIFQDDRFPNFPIFNLTLEDLGRAVTLEEYQSILLEFYNNSISGSRIISQDKSRIDKYKAAKVIMEGVDMELGLPCKVYFKCAVVKRSKGILLNIRVPVNEFPDTLKKSFFIFDSLTFH
;
A
#
# COMPACT_ATOMS: atom_id res chain seq x y z
N MET A 1 13.46 21.58 -34.47
CA MET A 1 13.59 20.55 -33.41
C MET A 1 12.70 19.38 -33.80
N ALA A 2 13.25 18.16 -33.89
CA ALA A 2 12.43 16.98 -34.08
C ALA A 2 11.46 16.85 -32.89
N LYS A 3 10.19 16.53 -33.13
CA LYS A 3 9.26 16.21 -32.04
C LYS A 3 9.80 14.97 -31.33
N ASP A 4 10.45 15.16 -30.19
CA ASP A 4 10.90 14.05 -29.38
C ASP A 4 9.68 13.20 -29.00
N SER A 5 9.73 11.93 -29.37
CA SER A 5 8.65 11.00 -29.05
C SER A 5 8.52 10.85 -27.53
N THR A 6 7.31 10.95 -27.01
CA THR A 6 7.02 10.76 -25.59
C THR A 6 6.42 9.38 -25.32
N LYS A 7 6.49 8.93 -24.06
CA LYS A 7 5.71 7.82 -23.50
C LYS A 7 4.79 8.38 -22.43
N ARG A 8 3.60 7.78 -22.29
CA ARG A 8 2.67 8.10 -21.20
C ARG A 8 2.87 7.12 -20.04
N TYR A 9 3.03 7.65 -18.83
CA TYR A 9 2.98 6.90 -17.58
C TYR A 9 1.62 7.15 -16.92
N THR A 10 1.05 6.11 -16.32
CA THR A 10 -0.23 6.17 -15.63
C THR A 10 -0.09 5.49 -14.28
N ASN A 11 -0.42 6.21 -13.20
CA ASN A 11 -0.52 5.65 -11.86
C ASN A 11 -1.98 5.67 -11.42
N SER A 12 -2.64 4.53 -11.52
CA SER A 12 -4.05 4.45 -11.15
C SER A 12 -4.29 4.60 -9.66
N THR A 13 -3.36 4.15 -8.82
CA THR A 13 -3.48 4.23 -7.35
C THR A 13 -3.50 5.66 -6.83
N TYR A 14 -2.85 6.58 -7.52
CA TYR A 14 -2.87 8.02 -7.22
C TYR A 14 -3.70 8.84 -8.20
N GLY A 15 -4.31 8.19 -9.21
CA GLY A 15 -5.24 8.84 -10.13
C GLY A 15 -4.61 9.89 -11.04
N PHE A 16 -3.39 9.64 -11.56
CA PHE A 16 -2.78 10.57 -12.52
C PHE A 16 -2.05 9.89 -13.67
N SER A 17 -1.82 10.66 -14.73
CA SER A 17 -0.92 10.28 -15.81
C SER A 17 -0.07 11.47 -16.27
N ILE A 18 1.09 11.19 -16.85
CA ILE A 18 2.07 12.20 -17.27
C ILE A 18 2.86 11.67 -18.46
N SER A 19 3.23 12.54 -19.41
CA SER A 19 4.15 12.16 -20.48
C SER A 19 5.59 12.48 -20.14
N TYR A 20 6.50 11.61 -20.56
CA TYR A 20 7.95 11.77 -20.38
C TYR A 20 8.70 11.32 -21.65
N PRO A 21 9.97 11.68 -21.84
CA PRO A 21 10.73 11.30 -23.02
C PRO A 21 10.85 9.77 -23.20
N LYS A 22 10.58 9.26 -24.41
CA LYS A 22 10.50 7.81 -24.68
C LYS A 22 11.78 7.02 -24.32
N LYS A 23 12.94 7.68 -24.40
CA LYS A 23 14.28 7.12 -24.14
C LYS A 23 14.63 7.05 -22.65
N TRP A 24 13.91 7.79 -21.79
CA TRP A 24 14.19 7.79 -20.36
C TRP A 24 13.76 6.49 -19.71
N ASN A 25 14.47 6.14 -18.65
CA ASN A 25 14.07 5.07 -17.76
C ASN A 25 13.03 5.60 -16.78
N MET A 26 12.20 4.70 -16.28
CA MET A 26 11.18 4.97 -15.29
C MET A 26 11.35 4.00 -14.14
N LYS A 27 11.30 4.50 -12.92
CA LYS A 27 11.33 3.71 -11.70
C LYS A 27 10.32 4.26 -10.70
N GLU A 28 9.56 3.38 -10.07
CA GLU A 28 8.57 3.74 -9.06
C GLU A 28 9.12 3.53 -7.64
N ASN A 29 8.60 4.30 -6.68
CA ASN A 29 8.86 4.17 -5.24
C ASN A 29 10.35 4.24 -4.88
N ILE A 30 11.02 5.30 -5.37
CA ILE A 30 12.41 5.63 -5.05
C ILE A 30 12.40 6.76 -4.03
N SER A 31 12.96 6.52 -2.85
CA SER A 31 13.01 7.50 -1.77
C SER A 31 11.63 8.13 -1.53
N ILE A 32 11.53 9.46 -1.56
CA ILE A 32 10.30 10.24 -1.40
C ILE A 32 9.46 10.36 -2.69
N TYR A 33 9.99 9.90 -3.83
CA TYR A 33 9.32 10.02 -5.13
C TYR A 33 8.41 8.83 -5.40
N LEU A 34 7.19 9.12 -5.83
CA LEU A 34 6.26 8.10 -6.29
C LEU A 34 6.76 7.48 -7.61
N VAL A 35 7.21 8.33 -8.53
CA VAL A 35 7.85 7.91 -9.77
C VAL A 35 8.97 8.88 -10.14
N SER A 36 10.07 8.32 -10.65
CA SER A 36 11.22 9.04 -11.19
C SER A 36 11.46 8.62 -12.63
N PHE A 37 11.63 9.62 -13.50
CA PHE A 37 12.02 9.48 -14.89
C PHE A 37 13.39 10.12 -15.09
N PHE A 38 14.34 9.40 -15.68
CA PHE A 38 15.72 9.88 -15.82
C PHE A 38 16.38 9.27 -17.06
N ASP A 39 17.32 10.01 -17.63
CA ASP A 39 18.13 9.52 -18.74
C ASP A 39 19.16 8.49 -18.23
N LYS A 40 19.63 7.58 -19.10
CA LYS A 40 20.63 6.57 -18.70
C LYS A 40 21.97 7.20 -18.29
N ASP A 41 22.32 8.31 -18.90
CA ASP A 41 23.67 8.86 -18.87
C ASP A 41 23.76 10.19 -18.10
N THR A 42 22.69 10.60 -17.41
CA THR A 42 22.62 11.93 -16.80
C THR A 42 22.15 11.92 -15.36
N THR A 43 22.58 12.94 -14.62
CA THR A 43 22.19 13.20 -13.22
C THR A 43 20.93 14.08 -13.12
N PHE A 44 20.12 14.13 -14.18
CA PHE A 44 18.96 15.01 -14.26
C PHE A 44 17.71 14.19 -14.53
N GLY A 45 16.58 14.65 -14.01
CA GLY A 45 15.36 13.84 -14.03
C GLY A 45 14.12 14.61 -13.66
N LEU A 46 13.00 13.98 -13.98
CA LEU A 46 11.64 14.40 -13.67
C LEU A 46 11.10 13.45 -12.60
N ASN A 47 10.66 13.97 -11.48
CA ASN A 47 10.08 13.20 -10.39
C ASN A 47 8.66 13.66 -10.11
N VAL A 48 7.81 12.76 -9.64
CA VAL A 48 6.47 13.10 -9.16
C VAL A 48 6.35 12.68 -7.71
N VAL A 49 5.85 13.60 -6.88
CA VAL A 49 5.46 13.36 -5.50
C VAL A 49 3.97 13.67 -5.37
N VAL A 50 3.26 12.82 -4.63
CA VAL A 50 1.87 13.08 -4.26
C VAL A 50 1.76 13.02 -2.73
N GLN A 51 1.32 14.11 -2.11
CA GLN A 51 1.21 14.24 -0.66
C GLN A 51 -0.24 14.47 -0.26
N ASP A 52 -0.71 13.81 0.79
CA ASP A 52 -2.03 14.09 1.38
C ASP A 52 -1.88 15.24 2.39
N LEU A 53 -2.63 16.31 2.17
CA LEU A 53 -2.66 17.53 2.97
C LEU A 53 -4.03 17.76 3.62
N LYS A 54 -4.99 16.83 3.50
CA LYS A 54 -6.37 17.02 4.00
C LYS A 54 -6.42 17.46 5.46
N GLU A 55 -5.58 16.85 6.29
CA GLU A 55 -5.51 17.10 7.73
C GLU A 55 -4.66 18.31 8.10
N LEU A 56 -3.73 18.71 7.22
CA LEU A 56 -2.92 19.91 7.43
C LEU A 56 -3.70 21.19 7.10
N GLY A 57 -4.77 21.07 6.30
CA GLY A 57 -5.62 22.19 5.89
C GLY A 57 -4.86 23.28 5.13
N LYS A 58 -3.69 22.95 4.56
CA LYS A 58 -2.78 23.92 3.96
C LYS A 58 -3.26 24.33 2.59
N THR A 59 -3.26 25.63 2.37
CA THR A 59 -3.48 26.25 1.07
C THR A 59 -2.24 26.10 0.17
N GLN A 60 -2.44 26.32 -1.13
CA GLN A 60 -1.35 26.25 -2.10
C GLN A 60 -0.27 27.33 -1.86
N SER A 61 -0.66 28.49 -1.33
CA SER A 61 0.27 29.57 -0.98
C SER A 61 1.08 29.24 0.28
N GLU A 62 0.45 28.66 1.31
CA GLU A 62 1.19 28.21 2.49
C GLU A 62 2.18 27.10 2.15
N LEU A 63 1.81 26.15 1.29
CA LEU A 63 2.73 25.11 0.82
C LEU A 63 3.94 25.71 0.08
N LEU A 64 3.72 26.77 -0.72
CA LEU A 64 4.80 27.48 -1.41
C LEU A 64 5.78 28.14 -0.43
N GLU A 65 5.27 28.89 0.54
CA GLU A 65 6.13 29.56 1.53
C GLU A 65 6.88 28.56 2.40
N ILE A 66 6.23 27.48 2.87
CA ILE A 66 6.91 26.41 3.62
C ILE A 66 8.02 25.78 2.77
N SER A 67 7.73 25.46 1.51
CA SER A 67 8.73 24.83 0.61
C SER A 67 9.90 25.78 0.34
N LYS A 68 9.62 27.07 0.19
CA LYS A 68 10.61 28.13 -0.01
C LYS A 68 11.52 28.29 1.21
N GLU A 69 10.94 28.36 2.41
CA GLU A 69 11.68 28.42 3.67
C GLU A 69 12.59 27.19 3.85
N GLN A 70 12.07 26.00 3.56
CA GLN A 70 12.82 24.74 3.67
C GLN A 70 14.03 24.72 2.73
N VAL A 71 13.90 25.14 1.47
CA VAL A 71 15.05 25.13 0.54
C VAL A 71 16.07 26.21 0.88
N ILE A 72 15.63 27.39 1.34
CA ILE A 72 16.53 28.46 1.81
C ILE A 72 17.31 27.98 3.03
N ALA A 73 16.64 27.36 4.01
CA ALA A 73 17.28 26.79 5.19
C ALA A 73 18.29 25.68 4.83
N ALA A 74 18.04 24.95 3.74
CA ALA A 74 18.96 23.96 3.19
C ALA A 74 20.11 24.57 2.34
N GLY A 75 20.25 25.90 2.30
CA GLY A 75 21.33 26.59 1.58
C GLY A 75 21.08 26.84 0.10
N ALA A 76 19.83 26.75 -0.37
CA ALA A 76 19.49 27.05 -1.76
C ALA A 76 19.70 28.53 -2.10
N GLN A 77 20.11 28.79 -3.35
CA GLN A 77 20.34 30.11 -3.93
C GLN A 77 19.40 30.33 -5.12
N ASP A 78 19.35 31.57 -5.63
CA ASP A 78 18.55 31.96 -6.80
C ASP A 78 17.09 31.50 -6.72
N VAL A 79 16.46 31.70 -5.55
CA VAL A 79 15.10 31.23 -5.30
C VAL A 79 14.09 32.12 -6.02
N GLU A 80 13.38 31.53 -6.97
CA GLU A 80 12.34 32.16 -7.78
C GLU A 80 11.01 31.43 -7.58
N THR A 81 9.92 32.18 -7.48
CA THR A 81 8.57 31.64 -7.35
C THR A 81 7.64 32.29 -8.34
N GLY A 82 6.60 31.57 -8.78
CA GLY A 82 5.56 32.16 -9.62
C GLY A 82 4.39 31.21 -9.84
N LYS A 83 3.51 31.59 -10.77
CA LYS A 83 2.35 30.78 -11.16
C LYS A 83 2.68 29.88 -12.35
N VAL A 84 2.02 28.73 -12.43
CA VAL A 84 2.13 27.77 -13.54
C VAL A 84 0.78 27.09 -13.76
N VAL A 85 0.55 26.53 -14.96
CA VAL A 85 -0.61 25.68 -15.24
C VAL A 85 -0.12 24.24 -15.43
N ILE A 86 -0.76 23.28 -14.73
CA ILE A 86 -0.40 21.86 -14.74
C ILE A 86 -1.67 21.08 -15.07
N GLY A 87 -1.75 20.50 -16.27
CA GLY A 87 -2.92 19.73 -16.68
C GLY A 87 -4.22 20.55 -16.72
N GLY A 88 -4.12 21.87 -16.93
CA GLY A 88 -5.26 22.79 -16.82
C GLY A 88 -5.57 23.29 -15.41
N HIS A 89 -4.85 22.82 -14.38
CA HIS A 89 -4.98 23.31 -13.01
C HIS A 89 -4.03 24.47 -12.74
N GLU A 90 -4.50 25.52 -12.08
CA GLU A 90 -3.63 26.59 -11.59
C GLU A 90 -2.75 26.07 -10.45
N GLY A 91 -1.44 26.31 -10.58
CA GLY A 91 -0.41 25.87 -9.66
C GLY A 91 0.59 26.99 -9.37
N ASN A 92 1.54 26.67 -8.50
CA ASN A 92 2.72 27.49 -8.25
C ASN A 92 3.97 26.73 -8.71
N PHE A 93 5.04 27.48 -8.98
CA PHE A 93 6.37 26.92 -9.11
C PHE A 93 7.34 27.53 -8.10
N LEU A 94 8.32 26.72 -7.70
CA LEU A 94 9.50 27.09 -6.93
C LEU A 94 10.73 26.61 -7.69
N GLN A 95 11.60 27.53 -8.08
CA GLN A 95 12.86 27.26 -8.76
C GLN A 95 14.02 27.73 -7.89
N TYR A 96 15.11 26.97 -7.83
CA TYR A 96 16.28 27.32 -7.05
C TYR A 96 17.53 26.57 -7.54
N TYR A 97 18.70 27.02 -7.08
CA TYR A 97 19.99 26.36 -7.26
C TYR A 97 20.46 25.76 -5.94
N ALA A 98 20.83 24.48 -5.95
CA ALA A 98 21.40 23.78 -4.81
C ALA A 98 22.94 23.68 -5.01
N PRO A 99 23.75 24.51 -4.33
CA PRO A 99 25.18 24.62 -4.59
C PRO A 99 25.94 23.32 -4.27
N ASP A 100 25.59 22.62 -3.19
CA ASP A 100 26.29 21.42 -2.73
C ASP A 100 26.32 20.29 -3.75
N ILE A 101 25.25 20.19 -4.54
CA ILE A 101 25.09 19.18 -5.60
C ILE A 101 25.14 19.78 -7.01
N LYS A 102 25.47 21.07 -7.12
CA LYS A 102 25.61 21.83 -8.38
C LYS A 102 24.45 21.62 -9.36
N SER A 103 23.23 21.60 -8.84
CA SER A 103 22.01 21.30 -9.61
C SER A 103 20.97 22.39 -9.43
N LYS A 104 20.26 22.73 -10.52
CA LYS A 104 19.06 23.57 -10.48
C LYS A 104 17.82 22.71 -10.42
N TYR A 105 16.84 23.18 -9.66
CA TYR A 105 15.55 22.54 -9.45
C TYR A 105 14.44 23.49 -9.89
N LYS A 106 13.38 22.93 -10.46
CA LYS A 106 12.06 23.57 -10.58
C LYS A 106 10.98 22.59 -10.19
N GLN A 107 10.25 22.96 -9.15
CA GLN A 107 9.12 22.21 -8.61
C GLN A 107 7.85 22.94 -9.04
N CYS A 108 7.00 22.26 -9.80
CA CYS A 108 5.67 22.74 -10.20
C CYS A 108 4.64 21.95 -9.39
N PHE A 109 3.74 22.62 -8.69
CA PHE A 109 2.74 21.93 -7.87
C PHE A 109 1.39 22.62 -7.82
N PHE A 110 0.37 21.84 -7.57
CA PHE A 110 -0.99 22.29 -7.31
C PHE A 110 -1.66 21.39 -6.26
N ILE A 111 -2.70 21.91 -5.61
CA ILE A 111 -3.50 21.15 -4.63
C ILE A 111 -4.89 20.88 -5.22
N LEU A 112 -5.32 19.62 -5.18
CA LEU A 112 -6.66 19.21 -5.60
C LEU A 112 -7.22 18.17 -4.63
N ASN A 113 -8.41 18.42 -4.09
CA ASN A 113 -9.09 17.55 -3.12
C ASN A 113 -8.22 17.18 -1.90
N GLY A 114 -7.43 18.15 -1.42
CA GLY A 114 -6.50 17.96 -0.31
C GLY A 114 -5.23 17.19 -0.67
N MET A 115 -5.01 16.83 -1.93
CA MET A 115 -3.77 16.19 -2.38
C MET A 115 -2.88 17.23 -3.08
N ALA A 116 -1.61 17.35 -2.67
CA ALA A 116 -0.60 18.10 -3.42
C ALA A 116 0.08 17.18 -4.45
N TYR A 117 0.06 17.61 -5.72
CA TYR A 117 0.77 16.95 -6.81
C TYR A 117 1.98 17.82 -7.16
N ILE A 118 3.18 17.28 -7.00
CA ILE A 118 4.43 18.01 -7.17
C ILE A 118 5.25 17.34 -8.27
N ILE A 119 5.49 18.05 -9.36
CA ILE A 119 6.33 17.65 -10.48
C ILE A 119 7.67 18.37 -10.34
N ILE A 120 8.73 17.60 -10.12
CA ILE A 120 10.07 18.13 -9.81
C ILE A 120 10.97 17.83 -10.98
N TYR A 121 11.50 18.86 -11.62
CA TYR A 121 12.60 18.73 -12.56
C TYR A 121 13.89 19.21 -11.91
N HIS A 122 14.98 18.48 -12.12
CA HIS A 122 16.30 18.91 -11.69
C HIS A 122 17.31 18.60 -12.77
N ALA A 123 18.35 19.44 -12.91
CA ALA A 123 19.46 19.23 -13.83
C ALA A 123 20.71 20.05 -13.47
N PRO A 124 21.91 19.66 -13.95
CA PRO A 124 23.09 20.53 -13.91
C PRO A 124 22.78 21.92 -14.48
N PHE A 125 23.35 22.96 -13.89
CA PHE A 125 23.08 24.35 -14.24
C PHE A 125 23.18 24.63 -15.76
N SER A 126 24.20 24.07 -16.42
CA SER A 126 24.45 24.25 -17.87
C SER A 126 23.39 23.60 -18.78
N GLN A 127 22.66 22.61 -18.28
CA GLN A 127 21.66 21.86 -19.04
C GLN A 127 20.23 22.23 -18.68
N PHE A 128 20.03 22.87 -17.53
CA PHE A 128 18.72 23.15 -16.96
C PHE A 128 17.80 23.93 -17.89
N ARG A 129 18.28 25.04 -18.46
CA ARG A 129 17.47 25.88 -19.36
C ARG A 129 17.15 25.17 -20.68
N THR A 130 18.11 24.45 -21.25
CA THR A 130 17.96 23.74 -22.53
C THR A 130 16.90 22.64 -22.46
N ASN A 131 16.77 22.00 -21.30
CA ASN A 131 15.89 20.85 -21.10
C ASN A 131 14.58 21.20 -20.36
N LEU A 132 14.31 22.48 -20.09
CA LEU A 132 13.12 22.92 -19.36
C LEU A 132 11.82 22.54 -20.08
N ALA A 133 11.85 22.47 -21.42
CA ALA A 133 10.75 22.03 -22.25
C ALA A 133 10.23 20.62 -21.88
N ILE A 134 11.06 19.78 -21.27
CA ILE A 134 10.65 18.46 -20.76
C ILE A 134 9.67 18.61 -19.60
N LEU A 135 9.97 19.49 -18.64
CA LEU A 135 9.07 19.80 -17.52
C LEU A 135 7.79 20.45 -18.03
N GLU A 136 7.90 21.41 -18.94
CA GLU A 136 6.73 22.09 -19.51
C GLU A 136 5.79 21.10 -20.19
N LYS A 137 6.34 20.17 -20.98
CA LYS A 137 5.54 19.11 -21.61
C LYS A 137 4.93 18.15 -20.60
N ALA A 138 5.67 17.82 -19.55
CA ALA A 138 5.18 17.00 -18.45
C ALA A 138 4.00 17.68 -17.72
N CYS A 139 4.11 18.98 -17.41
CA CYS A 139 3.02 19.78 -16.83
C CYS A 139 1.82 19.88 -17.78
N GLU A 140 2.04 20.12 -19.08
CA GLU A 140 0.98 20.23 -20.09
C GLU A 140 0.18 18.92 -20.23
N THR A 141 0.86 17.78 -20.16
CA THR A 141 0.26 16.45 -20.34
C THR A 141 -0.15 15.77 -19.04
N PHE A 142 -0.03 16.46 -17.90
CA PHE A 142 -0.48 15.94 -16.63
C PHE A 142 -2.00 15.83 -16.63
N GLU A 143 -2.54 14.68 -16.30
CA GLU A 143 -3.99 14.45 -16.26
C GLU A 143 -4.36 13.78 -14.95
N ILE A 144 -5.35 14.34 -14.24
CA ILE A 144 -5.95 13.75 -13.05
C ILE A 144 -7.21 12.97 -13.43
N PHE A 145 -7.36 11.78 -12.85
CA PHE A 145 -8.57 10.97 -12.94
C PHE A 145 -8.86 10.31 -11.58
N LYS A 146 -10.03 9.67 -11.44
CA LYS A 146 -10.40 8.99 -10.19
C LYS A 146 -9.41 7.87 -9.89
N ALA A 147 -8.74 7.92 -8.74
CA ALA A 147 -7.83 6.88 -8.28
C ALA A 147 -8.55 5.52 -8.17
N LYS A 148 -7.84 4.44 -8.49
CA LYS A 148 -8.29 3.05 -8.50
C LYS A 148 -7.24 2.13 -7.90
N GLY A 149 -7.68 1.02 -7.34
CA GLY A 149 -6.80 0.07 -6.64
C GLY A 149 -6.53 0.48 -5.19
N PHE A 150 -5.77 -0.36 -4.49
CA PHE A 150 -5.45 -0.17 -3.07
C PHE A 150 -3.95 0.10 -2.90
N LYS A 151 -3.59 1.14 -2.14
CA LYS A 151 -2.19 1.38 -1.70
C LYS A 151 -1.83 0.35 -0.62
N THR A 152 -2.70 0.32 0.37
CA THR A 152 -2.63 -0.50 1.55
C THR A 152 -4.02 -1.07 1.80
N VAL A 153 -4.09 -2.17 2.52
CA VAL A 153 -5.36 -2.76 2.93
C VAL A 153 -5.19 -3.54 4.22
N GLN A 154 -6.15 -3.37 5.12
CA GLN A 154 -6.28 -4.20 6.30
C GLN A 154 -7.35 -5.25 6.03
N LEU A 155 -6.92 -6.52 5.98
CA LEU A 155 -7.75 -7.67 5.77
C LEU A 155 -8.24 -8.22 7.11
N LYS A 156 -9.54 -8.51 7.18
CA LYS A 156 -10.18 -9.24 8.27
C LYS A 156 -10.37 -10.69 7.83
N CYS A 157 -10.16 -11.62 8.76
CA CYS A 157 -10.40 -13.03 8.55
C CYS A 157 -11.85 -13.38 8.88
N GLU A 158 -12.46 -14.22 8.06
CA GLU A 158 -13.69 -14.95 8.38
C GLU A 158 -13.36 -16.43 8.45
N THR A 159 -13.85 -17.12 9.48
CA THR A 159 -13.83 -18.59 9.53
C THR A 159 -15.25 -19.09 9.69
N LYS A 160 -15.71 -19.91 8.75
CA LYS A 160 -17.07 -20.48 8.78
C LYS A 160 -17.00 -22.00 8.91
N PRO A 161 -17.65 -22.59 9.93
CA PRO A 161 -17.94 -24.00 9.91
C PRO A 161 -19.04 -24.27 8.88
N ASN A 162 -18.85 -25.26 8.02
CA ASN A 162 -19.95 -25.81 7.25
C ASN A 162 -20.55 -26.99 8.02
N LYS A 163 -21.69 -26.75 8.69
CA LYS A 163 -22.40 -27.76 9.49
C LYS A 163 -23.61 -28.37 8.77
N SER A 164 -23.86 -27.97 7.51
CA SER A 164 -25.13 -28.30 6.85
C SER A 164 -25.24 -29.79 6.51
N LEU A 165 -24.14 -30.46 6.15
CA LEU A 165 -24.10 -31.91 5.91
C LEU A 165 -22.73 -32.47 6.30
N SER A 166 -22.71 -33.58 7.04
CA SER A 166 -21.49 -34.33 7.34
C SER A 166 -20.78 -34.74 6.04
N PRO A 167 -19.44 -34.61 5.93
CA PRO A 167 -18.51 -34.37 7.04
C PRO A 167 -18.13 -32.89 7.21
N ASP A 168 -18.22 -32.40 8.44
CA ASP A 168 -17.88 -31.03 8.82
C ASP A 168 -16.52 -30.58 8.30
N PHE A 169 -16.46 -29.38 7.77
CA PHE A 169 -15.21 -28.72 7.42
C PHE A 169 -15.30 -27.23 7.70
N TYR A 170 -14.14 -26.60 7.72
CA TYR A 170 -13.99 -25.18 7.97
C TYR A 170 -13.39 -24.53 6.74
N ILE A 171 -13.98 -23.41 6.36
CA ILE A 171 -13.37 -22.49 5.39
C ILE A 171 -12.86 -21.27 6.14
N GLN A 172 -11.69 -20.79 5.73
CA GLN A 172 -11.11 -19.57 6.24
C GLN A 172 -10.66 -18.70 5.06
N TYR A 173 -11.06 -17.44 5.07
CA TYR A 173 -10.70 -16.51 4.01
C TYR A 173 -10.61 -15.08 4.55
N TRP A 174 -9.93 -14.24 3.79
CA TRP A 174 -9.63 -12.87 4.18
C TRP A 174 -10.33 -11.90 3.23
N TYR A 175 -10.79 -10.78 3.75
CA TYR A 175 -11.43 -9.73 2.95
C TYR A 175 -11.08 -8.34 3.53
N PRO A 176 -11.06 -7.27 2.74
CA PRO A 176 -10.81 -5.91 3.24
C PRO A 176 -11.81 -5.51 4.34
N LYS A 177 -11.29 -5.11 5.51
CA LYS A 177 -12.09 -4.73 6.70
C LYS A 177 -13.08 -3.60 6.42
N VAL A 178 -12.78 -2.74 5.44
CA VAL A 178 -13.61 -1.59 5.03
C VAL A 178 -14.77 -1.96 4.11
N TRP A 179 -14.82 -3.18 3.59
CA TRP A 179 -15.93 -3.61 2.73
C TRP A 179 -17.17 -3.91 3.57
N SER A 180 -18.33 -3.46 3.08
CA SER A 180 -19.60 -3.77 3.73
C SER A 180 -19.95 -5.23 3.49
N VAL A 181 -20.38 -5.92 4.55
CA VAL A 181 -21.00 -7.24 4.45
C VAL A 181 -22.41 -7.06 3.92
N ASP A 182 -22.78 -7.81 2.89
CA ASP A 182 -24.14 -7.83 2.37
C ASP A 182 -25.02 -8.71 3.25
N SER A 183 -25.67 -8.09 4.24
CA SER A 183 -26.56 -8.75 5.18
C SER A 183 -27.93 -9.10 4.58
N ALA A 184 -28.24 -8.64 3.36
CA ALA A 184 -29.51 -8.96 2.71
C ALA A 184 -29.55 -10.39 2.19
N ASN A 185 -28.38 -11.03 2.04
CA ASN A 185 -28.31 -12.42 1.63
C ASN A 185 -28.61 -13.35 2.82
N THR A 186 -29.80 -13.96 2.79
CA THR A 186 -30.25 -14.93 3.80
C THR A 186 -29.69 -16.34 3.56
N ASP A 187 -29.08 -16.60 2.40
CA ASP A 187 -28.46 -17.89 2.13
C ASP A 187 -27.18 -18.04 2.95
N SER A 188 -27.24 -18.89 3.98
CA SER A 188 -26.11 -19.22 4.85
C SER A 188 -24.89 -19.76 4.10
N ASN A 189 -25.07 -20.25 2.87
CA ASN A 189 -24.00 -20.77 2.03
C ASN A 189 -23.28 -19.68 1.22
N ILE A 190 -23.77 -18.44 1.25
CA ILE A 190 -23.17 -17.33 0.52
C ILE A 190 -22.70 -16.27 1.51
N SER A 191 -21.46 -15.84 1.33
CA SER A 191 -20.89 -14.68 2.04
C SER A 191 -20.52 -13.65 1.00
N SER A 192 -21.07 -12.45 1.10
CA SER A 192 -20.88 -11.39 0.11
C SER A 192 -20.35 -10.11 0.77
N TYR A 193 -19.40 -9.48 0.11
CA TYR A 193 -18.68 -8.29 0.54
C TYR A 193 -18.61 -7.28 -0.60
N GLN A 194 -18.72 -5.99 -0.28
CA GLN A 194 -18.76 -4.94 -1.30
C GLN A 194 -17.92 -3.73 -0.92
N ASP A 195 -17.13 -3.25 -1.90
CA ASP A 195 -16.65 -1.87 -1.94
C ASP A 195 -17.64 -1.01 -2.71
N LYS A 196 -18.50 -0.27 -1.99
CA LYS A 196 -19.50 0.59 -2.63
C LYS A 196 -18.87 1.73 -3.43
N ALA A 197 -17.73 2.26 -2.99
CA ALA A 197 -17.09 3.42 -3.62
C ALA A 197 -16.48 3.08 -4.99
N ASN A 198 -16.05 1.82 -5.15
CA ASN A 198 -15.40 1.31 -6.36
C ASN A 198 -16.24 0.27 -7.12
N SER A 199 -17.46 -0.03 -6.66
CA SER A 199 -18.33 -1.08 -7.24
C SER A 199 -17.63 -2.44 -7.35
N ILE A 200 -16.86 -2.81 -6.33
CA ILE A 200 -16.17 -4.11 -6.25
C ILE A 200 -17.04 -5.05 -5.43
N PHE A 201 -17.16 -6.29 -5.88
CA PHE A 201 -17.88 -7.34 -5.16
C PHE A 201 -16.97 -8.54 -4.97
N PHE A 202 -17.03 -9.13 -3.79
CA PHE A 202 -16.39 -10.40 -3.49
C PHE A 202 -17.42 -11.32 -2.83
N SER A 203 -17.54 -12.55 -3.31
CA SER A 203 -18.38 -13.54 -2.65
C SER A 203 -17.71 -14.90 -2.55
N VAL A 204 -18.08 -15.62 -1.49
CA VAL A 204 -17.71 -17.01 -1.25
C VAL A 204 -19.00 -17.80 -1.17
N ARG A 205 -19.16 -18.77 -2.05
CA ARG A 205 -20.34 -19.64 -2.14
C ARG A 205 -19.95 -21.09 -1.89
N LEU A 206 -20.79 -21.79 -1.12
CA LEU A 206 -20.74 -23.23 -0.91
C LEU A 206 -21.94 -23.89 -1.60
N GLU A 207 -21.69 -24.90 -2.45
CA GLU A 207 -22.73 -25.62 -3.17
C GLU A 207 -22.59 -27.13 -2.88
N PRO A 208 -23.60 -27.79 -2.27
CA PRO A 208 -23.54 -29.23 -2.07
C PRO A 208 -23.56 -29.94 -3.43
N LEU A 209 -22.67 -30.91 -3.59
CA LEU A 209 -22.50 -31.73 -4.78
C LEU A 209 -23.07 -33.12 -4.56
N ARG A 210 -23.37 -33.80 -5.66
CA ARG A 210 -23.71 -35.23 -5.62
C ARG A 210 -22.40 -36.02 -5.44
N THR A 211 -22.47 -37.19 -4.79
CA THR A 211 -21.30 -37.98 -4.34
C THR A 211 -20.32 -38.42 -5.44
N THR A 212 -20.64 -38.21 -6.72
CA THR A 212 -19.83 -38.56 -7.89
C THR A 212 -19.14 -37.37 -8.55
N ASP A 213 -19.32 -36.15 -8.03
CA ASP A 213 -18.79 -34.96 -8.70
C ASP A 213 -17.28 -34.79 -8.45
N THR A 214 -16.51 -34.73 -9.54
CA THR A 214 -15.08 -34.39 -9.51
C THR A 214 -14.90 -32.87 -9.61
N VAL A 215 -13.69 -32.38 -9.35
CA VAL A 215 -13.36 -30.96 -9.59
C VAL A 215 -13.59 -30.59 -11.06
N GLU A 216 -13.30 -31.52 -11.96
CA GLU A 216 -13.52 -31.36 -13.39
C GLU A 216 -15.02 -31.27 -13.73
N SER A 217 -15.87 -32.16 -13.19
CA SER A 217 -17.32 -32.11 -13.45
C SER A 217 -17.97 -30.86 -12.85
N PHE A 218 -17.60 -30.47 -11.63
CA PHE A 218 -18.05 -29.20 -11.03
C PHE A 218 -17.56 -28.00 -11.84
N GLY A 219 -16.32 -28.07 -12.34
CA GLY A 219 -15.77 -27.07 -13.23
C GLY A 219 -16.55 -26.89 -14.53
N ASP A 220 -17.03 -27.97 -15.12
CA ASP A 220 -17.84 -27.92 -16.34
C ASP A 220 -19.24 -27.36 -16.06
N ILE A 221 -19.88 -27.75 -14.96
CA ILE A 221 -21.15 -27.15 -14.49
C ILE A 221 -20.98 -25.63 -14.30
N LEU A 222 -19.88 -25.21 -13.66
CA LEU A 222 -19.58 -23.81 -13.45
C LEU A 222 -19.31 -23.10 -14.78
N LYS A 223 -18.52 -23.67 -15.70
CA LYS A 223 -18.29 -23.10 -17.03
C LYS A 223 -19.61 -22.87 -17.76
N ASP A 224 -20.52 -23.83 -17.74
CA ASP A 224 -21.79 -23.71 -18.44
C ASP A 224 -22.69 -22.66 -17.79
N THR A 225 -22.71 -22.59 -16.46
CA THR A 225 -23.36 -21.50 -15.71
C THR A 225 -22.77 -20.14 -16.09
N LEU A 226 -21.45 -20.03 -16.17
CA LEU A 226 -20.75 -18.80 -16.52
C LEU A 226 -21.01 -18.40 -17.98
N LYS A 227 -20.97 -19.35 -18.93
CA LYS A 227 -21.30 -19.12 -20.35
C LYS A 227 -22.69 -18.54 -20.52
N ASN A 228 -23.67 -19.04 -19.78
CA ASN A 228 -25.04 -18.53 -19.83
C ASN A 228 -25.16 -17.09 -19.28
N ASN A 229 -24.21 -16.67 -18.46
CA ASN A 229 -24.19 -15.35 -17.81
C ASN A 229 -23.17 -14.37 -18.43
N THR A 230 -22.48 -14.73 -19.51
CA THR A 230 -21.44 -13.89 -20.13
C THR A 230 -21.55 -13.84 -21.65
N ASN A 231 -21.20 -12.68 -22.24
CA ASN A 231 -21.04 -12.52 -23.68
C ASN A 231 -19.59 -12.68 -24.15
N SER A 232 -18.65 -12.91 -23.22
CA SER A 232 -17.22 -13.00 -23.52
C SER A 232 -16.72 -14.44 -23.42
N PRO A 233 -15.72 -14.83 -24.24
CA PRO A 233 -15.10 -16.14 -24.08
C PRO A 233 -14.50 -16.26 -22.67
N LEU A 234 -14.74 -17.41 -22.03
CA LEU A 234 -14.10 -17.75 -20.77
C LEU A 234 -12.60 -17.97 -21.03
N VAL A 235 -11.75 -17.16 -20.42
CA VAL A 235 -10.29 -17.34 -20.53
C VAL A 235 -9.80 -18.11 -19.31
N PRO A 236 -9.45 -19.40 -19.43
CA PRO A 236 -8.84 -20.14 -18.33
C PRO A 236 -7.44 -19.57 -18.06
N THR A 237 -7.11 -19.33 -16.79
CA THR A 237 -5.72 -19.03 -16.38
C THR A 237 -5.31 -20.01 -15.30
N ALA A 238 -4.12 -20.59 -15.42
CA ALA A 238 -3.60 -21.49 -14.40
C ALA A 238 -3.24 -20.69 -13.14
N THR A 239 -3.74 -21.12 -11.98
CA THR A 239 -3.33 -20.61 -10.67
C THR A 239 -3.29 -21.79 -9.70
N SER A 240 -2.19 -21.96 -8.96
CA SER A 240 -2.18 -22.86 -7.81
C SER A 240 -2.70 -22.12 -6.58
N LEU A 241 -3.62 -22.76 -5.84
CA LEU A 241 -3.93 -22.30 -4.49
C LEU A 241 -2.75 -22.62 -3.57
N ALA A 242 -2.66 -21.92 -2.44
CA ALA A 242 -1.56 -22.09 -1.49
C ALA A 242 -1.53 -23.46 -0.79
N ASN A 243 -2.54 -24.31 -1.01
CA ASN A 243 -2.59 -25.68 -0.56
C ASN A 243 -2.48 -26.58 -1.79
N ASP A 244 -1.39 -27.34 -1.88
CA ASP A 244 -1.06 -28.18 -3.04
C ASP A 244 -2.12 -29.26 -3.35
N ASP A 245 -3.01 -29.55 -2.38
CA ASP A 245 -4.10 -30.52 -2.51
C ASP A 245 -5.38 -29.98 -3.16
N ILE A 246 -5.45 -28.67 -3.43
CA ILE A 246 -6.67 -28.03 -3.92
C ILE A 246 -6.51 -27.72 -5.42
N LYS A 247 -7.14 -28.55 -6.26
CA LYS A 247 -7.31 -28.23 -7.68
C LYS A 247 -8.25 -27.03 -7.79
N ALA A 248 -7.75 -25.95 -8.38
CA ALA A 248 -8.53 -24.78 -8.70
C ALA A 248 -8.40 -24.45 -10.18
N ALA A 249 -9.51 -24.00 -10.76
CA ALA A 249 -9.47 -23.32 -12.05
C ALA A 249 -10.05 -21.93 -11.90
N TYR A 250 -9.59 -21.07 -12.79
CA TYR A 250 -9.89 -19.66 -12.77
C TYR A 250 -10.39 -19.20 -14.13
N TYR A 251 -11.47 -18.40 -14.13
CA TYR A 251 -12.00 -17.77 -15.34
C TYR A 251 -12.02 -16.27 -15.22
N LYS A 252 -11.57 -15.60 -16.30
CA LYS A 252 -11.85 -14.18 -16.55
C LYS A 252 -12.96 -14.05 -17.58
N PHE A 253 -13.98 -13.23 -17.30
CA PHE A 253 -15.09 -12.95 -18.23
C PHE A 253 -15.77 -11.61 -17.95
N THR A 254 -16.66 -11.18 -18.85
CA THR A 254 -17.49 -9.97 -18.70
C THR A 254 -18.95 -10.35 -18.55
N GLU A 255 -19.57 -10.05 -17.41
CA GLU A 255 -20.95 -10.45 -17.11
C GLU A 255 -21.97 -9.75 -18.03
N ASN A 256 -23.00 -10.48 -18.46
CA ASN A 256 -24.14 -10.01 -19.24
C ASN A 256 -25.20 -9.33 -18.35
N SER A 257 -24.74 -8.45 -17.45
CA SER A 257 -25.62 -7.61 -16.65
C SER A 257 -25.61 -6.17 -17.19
N ASN A 258 -26.65 -5.39 -16.89
CA ASN A 258 -26.74 -3.96 -17.23
C ASN A 258 -25.50 -3.14 -16.77
N LYS A 259 -24.66 -3.71 -15.89
CA LYS A 259 -23.53 -3.04 -15.24
C LYS A 259 -22.15 -3.36 -15.83
N LYS A 260 -22.03 -4.14 -16.92
CA LYS A 260 -20.76 -4.50 -17.59
C LYS A 260 -19.60 -4.68 -16.59
N GLN A 261 -19.52 -5.84 -15.95
CA GLN A 261 -18.49 -6.14 -14.95
C GLN A 261 -17.46 -7.13 -15.49
N GLU A 262 -16.18 -6.95 -15.13
CA GLU A 262 -15.17 -8.00 -15.27
C GLU A 262 -15.16 -8.86 -14.01
N CYS A 263 -15.21 -10.18 -14.19
CA CYS A 263 -15.26 -11.16 -13.11
C CYS A 263 -14.03 -12.06 -13.12
N MET A 264 -13.57 -12.40 -11.91
CA MET A 264 -12.57 -13.37 -11.56
C MET A 264 -13.23 -14.45 -10.70
N THR A 265 -13.34 -15.67 -11.22
CA THR A 265 -13.92 -16.78 -10.47
C THR A 265 -12.86 -17.82 -10.19
N VAL A 266 -12.69 -18.22 -8.93
CA VAL A 266 -11.89 -19.37 -8.51
C VAL A 266 -12.83 -20.40 -7.91
N TYR A 267 -12.66 -21.67 -8.24
CA TYR A 267 -13.47 -22.73 -7.66
C TYR A 267 -12.66 -23.95 -7.28
N THR A 268 -13.20 -24.75 -6.38
CA THR A 268 -12.65 -26.07 -6.03
C THR A 268 -13.75 -26.99 -5.51
N VAL A 269 -13.41 -28.26 -5.30
CA VAL A 269 -14.27 -29.25 -4.65
C VAL A 269 -13.56 -29.78 -3.42
N TYR A 270 -14.26 -29.80 -2.29
CA TYR A 270 -13.78 -30.42 -1.06
C TYR A 270 -14.89 -31.27 -0.47
N LYS A 271 -14.63 -32.57 -0.31
CA LYS A 271 -15.65 -33.56 0.05
C LYS A 271 -16.82 -33.47 -0.96
N ASN A 272 -18.06 -33.37 -0.50
CA ASN A 272 -19.25 -33.25 -1.35
C ASN A 272 -19.69 -31.79 -1.54
N TYR A 273 -18.75 -30.83 -1.61
CA TYR A 273 -19.07 -29.41 -1.78
C TYR A 273 -18.21 -28.77 -2.85
N GLY A 274 -18.86 -28.05 -3.75
CA GLY A 274 -18.29 -27.07 -4.64
C GLY A 274 -18.13 -25.75 -3.89
N ILE A 275 -16.97 -25.13 -4.03
CA ILE A 275 -16.64 -23.88 -3.35
C ILE A 275 -16.23 -22.89 -4.41
N THR A 276 -16.94 -21.77 -4.48
CA THR A 276 -16.75 -20.75 -5.53
C THR A 276 -16.45 -19.40 -4.89
N LEU A 277 -15.32 -18.81 -5.25
CA LEU A 277 -14.92 -17.46 -4.89
C LEU A 277 -15.08 -16.59 -6.14
N ASN A 278 -15.98 -15.61 -6.08
CA ASN A 278 -16.22 -14.67 -7.16
C ASN A 278 -15.74 -13.28 -6.77
N PHE A 279 -15.00 -12.63 -7.67
CA PHE A 279 -14.54 -11.26 -7.51
C PHE A 279 -14.90 -10.47 -8.75
N SER A 280 -15.77 -9.48 -8.63
CA SER A 280 -16.20 -8.66 -9.76
C SER A 280 -15.87 -7.19 -9.55
N VAL A 281 -15.53 -6.53 -10.66
CA VAL A 281 -15.17 -5.11 -10.73
C VAL A 281 -15.79 -4.51 -12.01
N PRO A 282 -15.83 -3.18 -12.17
CA PRO A 282 -16.28 -2.58 -13.42
C PRO A 282 -15.44 -3.01 -14.64
N GLU A 283 -16.03 -2.96 -15.84
CA GLU A 283 -15.35 -3.32 -17.09
C GLU A 283 -13.96 -2.65 -17.21
N LYS A 284 -12.93 -3.39 -17.62
CA LYS A 284 -11.54 -2.92 -17.84
C LYS A 284 -10.83 -2.44 -16.57
N GLU A 285 -11.37 -2.67 -15.37
CA GLU A 285 -10.75 -2.26 -14.12
C GLU A 285 -10.02 -3.37 -13.36
N MET A 286 -10.13 -4.63 -13.79
CA MET A 286 -9.50 -5.75 -13.08
C MET A 286 -8.00 -5.60 -12.90
N ILE A 287 -7.31 -4.94 -13.85
CA ILE A 287 -5.87 -4.67 -13.75
C ILE A 287 -5.49 -3.86 -12.49
N PHE A 288 -6.38 -3.04 -11.95
CA PHE A 288 -6.13 -2.24 -10.75
C PHE A 288 -6.39 -3.00 -9.45
N TYR A 289 -7.20 -4.06 -9.49
CA TYR A 289 -7.67 -4.80 -8.32
C TYR A 289 -7.18 -6.25 -8.27
N ASN A 290 -6.52 -6.74 -9.31
CA ASN A 290 -5.97 -8.11 -9.37
C ASN A 290 -5.07 -8.42 -8.16
N ASN A 291 -4.27 -7.44 -7.71
CA ASN A 291 -3.39 -7.62 -6.56
C ASN A 291 -4.17 -7.97 -5.29
N ILE A 292 -5.31 -7.31 -5.00
CA ILE A 292 -6.08 -7.62 -3.79
C ILE A 292 -6.74 -9.00 -3.90
N PHE A 293 -7.27 -9.35 -5.07
CA PHE A 293 -7.84 -10.67 -5.29
C PHE A 293 -6.80 -11.78 -5.09
N ASN A 294 -5.62 -11.64 -5.68
CA ASN A 294 -4.53 -12.62 -5.52
C ASN A 294 -4.12 -12.78 -4.05
N ARG A 295 -4.18 -11.72 -3.24
CA ARG A 295 -3.93 -11.80 -1.78
C ARG A 295 -5.00 -12.62 -1.07
N ILE A 296 -6.27 -12.35 -1.36
CA ILE A 296 -7.40 -13.09 -0.79
C ILE A 296 -7.25 -14.58 -1.11
N ILE A 297 -7.07 -14.91 -2.40
CA ILE A 297 -6.94 -16.28 -2.89
C ILE A 297 -5.74 -17.02 -2.27
N LYS A 298 -4.57 -16.37 -2.17
CA LYS A 298 -3.37 -16.97 -1.54
C LYS A 298 -3.57 -17.32 -0.06
N THR A 299 -4.52 -16.69 0.61
CA THR A 299 -4.77 -16.90 2.05
C THR A 299 -6.00 -17.77 2.34
N PHE A 300 -6.70 -18.20 1.30
CA PHE A 300 -7.84 -19.08 1.41
C PHE A 300 -7.41 -20.46 1.93
N LYS A 301 -8.13 -20.98 2.93
CA LYS A 301 -7.89 -22.31 3.51
C LYS A 301 -9.18 -23.08 3.63
N ILE A 302 -9.07 -24.40 3.46
CA ILE A 302 -10.12 -25.36 3.74
C ILE A 302 -9.49 -26.48 4.58
N SER A 303 -10.19 -26.94 5.61
CA SER A 303 -9.70 -28.01 6.47
C SER A 303 -10.86 -28.82 7.07
N ALA A 304 -10.67 -30.13 7.20
CA ALA A 304 -11.55 -30.98 8.01
C ALA A 304 -11.36 -30.73 9.52
N LEU A 305 -10.19 -30.26 9.92
CA LEU A 305 -9.89 -29.86 11.30
C LEU A 305 -10.36 -28.42 11.54
N LEU A 306 -10.71 -28.12 12.80
CA LEU A 306 -11.06 -26.77 13.24
C LEU A 306 -9.98 -25.77 12.81
N LEU A 307 -10.39 -24.75 12.07
CA LEU A 307 -9.58 -23.57 11.81
C LEU A 307 -9.88 -22.55 12.90
N GLU A 308 -8.88 -22.16 13.68
CA GLU A 308 -9.04 -21.07 14.64
C GLU A 308 -9.13 -19.73 13.89
N THR A 309 -10.13 -18.91 14.23
CA THR A 309 -10.19 -17.54 13.74
C THR A 309 -9.05 -16.75 14.36
N PRO A 310 -8.17 -16.15 13.54
CA PRO A 310 -7.08 -15.34 14.05
C PRO A 310 -7.60 -14.17 14.88
N VAL A 311 -6.94 -13.91 16.02
CA VAL A 311 -7.19 -12.71 16.84
C VAL A 311 -6.55 -11.43 16.25
N TYR A 312 -6.00 -11.54 15.05
CA TYR A 312 -5.32 -10.48 14.32
C TYR A 312 -5.93 -10.30 12.93
N ASN A 313 -5.89 -9.05 12.47
CA ASN A 313 -6.05 -8.71 11.07
C ASN A 313 -4.72 -8.90 10.33
N ARG A 314 -4.75 -8.83 9.01
CA ARG A 314 -3.55 -8.84 8.17
C ARG A 314 -3.45 -7.50 7.45
N PHE A 315 -2.35 -6.81 7.63
CA PHE A 315 -2.05 -5.60 6.88
C PHE A 315 -1.22 -5.94 5.65
N GLU A 316 -1.56 -5.34 4.52
CA GLU A 316 -0.87 -5.49 3.24
C GLU A 316 -0.51 -4.11 2.71
N ASN A 317 0.77 -3.89 2.40
CA ASN A 317 1.21 -2.77 1.58
C ASN A 317 1.42 -3.28 0.15
N LEU A 318 0.49 -2.97 -0.75
CA LEU A 318 0.49 -3.50 -2.12
C LEU A 318 1.49 -2.79 -3.03
N ILE A 319 1.94 -1.58 -2.64
CA ILE A 319 2.97 -0.81 -3.36
C ILE A 319 4.37 -1.33 -2.99
N SER A 320 4.67 -1.34 -1.69
CA SER A 320 5.99 -1.75 -1.17
C SER A 320 6.14 -3.25 -1.00
N LYS A 321 5.09 -4.02 -1.32
CA LYS A 321 5.06 -5.49 -1.37
C LYS A 321 5.50 -6.14 -0.05
N TYR A 322 4.87 -5.76 1.05
CA TYR A 322 5.04 -6.45 2.33
C TYR A 322 3.71 -6.63 3.05
N SER A 323 3.67 -7.58 3.98
CA SER A 323 2.51 -7.85 4.82
C SER A 323 2.93 -8.18 6.25
N PHE A 324 2.06 -7.91 7.21
CA PHE A 324 2.23 -8.34 8.60
C PHE A 324 0.87 -8.55 9.28
N HIS A 325 0.85 -9.30 10.38
CA HIS A 325 -0.31 -9.45 11.25
C HIS A 325 -0.41 -8.27 12.20
N ILE A 326 -1.60 -7.73 12.37
CA ILE A 326 -1.87 -6.58 13.23
C ILE A 326 -3.05 -6.90 14.16
N PRO A 327 -3.04 -6.53 15.46
CA PRO A 327 -4.17 -6.77 16.34
C PRO A 327 -5.49 -6.26 15.76
N SER A 328 -6.58 -6.97 16.05
CA SER A 328 -7.88 -6.65 15.43
C SER A 328 -8.41 -5.25 15.79
N THR A 329 -8.04 -4.77 16.98
CA THR A 329 -8.35 -3.43 17.54
C THR A 329 -7.48 -2.31 16.98
N PHE A 330 -6.48 -2.63 16.15
CA PHE A 330 -5.64 -1.60 15.55
C PHE A 330 -6.25 -1.18 14.21
N SER A 331 -6.16 0.10 13.91
CA SER A 331 -6.57 0.69 12.64
C SER A 331 -5.48 1.61 12.10
N LEU A 332 -5.29 1.61 10.78
CA LEU A 332 -4.37 2.55 10.13
C LEU A 332 -4.94 3.97 10.27
N THR A 333 -4.12 4.88 10.74
CA THR A 333 -4.47 6.30 10.83
C THR A 333 -3.99 7.00 9.56
N GLU A 334 -4.90 7.29 8.63
CA GLU A 334 -4.59 8.01 7.39
C GLU A 334 -3.95 9.38 7.67
N LYS A 335 -4.37 10.05 8.75
CA LYS A 335 -3.88 11.37 9.16
C LYS A 335 -2.37 11.49 9.34
N PHE A 336 -1.74 10.46 9.90
CA PHE A 336 -0.31 10.49 10.22
C PHE A 336 0.51 9.61 9.27
N SER A 337 -0.16 8.78 8.47
CA SER A 337 0.52 7.85 7.57
C SER A 337 0.96 8.55 6.28
N THR A 338 2.19 8.29 5.88
CA THR A 338 2.77 8.72 4.61
C THR A 338 3.11 7.51 3.75
N GLY A 339 3.63 7.73 2.53
CA GLY A 339 4.11 6.62 1.69
C GLY A 339 5.22 5.79 2.33
N GLY A 340 6.02 6.40 3.21
CA GLY A 340 7.15 5.75 3.90
C GLY A 340 6.88 5.40 5.36
N SER A 341 5.85 5.95 6.00
CA SER A 341 5.54 5.67 7.42
C SER A 341 4.07 5.33 7.59
N LEU A 342 3.77 4.20 8.21
CA LEU A 342 2.42 3.76 8.50
C LEU A 342 2.18 3.79 9.99
N ILE A 343 1.21 4.58 10.41
CA ILE A 343 0.89 4.78 11.83
C ILE A 343 -0.46 4.15 12.13
N PHE A 344 -0.50 3.38 13.20
CA PHE A 344 -1.67 2.66 13.67
C PHE A 344 -2.03 3.11 15.08
N GLN A 345 -3.32 3.29 15.29
CA GLN A 345 -3.91 3.55 16.60
C GLN A 345 -4.64 2.30 17.09
N ASP A 346 -4.77 2.15 18.40
CA ASP A 346 -5.63 1.15 19.03
C ASP A 346 -6.97 1.82 19.37
N ASP A 347 -8.08 1.13 19.16
CA ASP A 347 -9.43 1.63 19.46
C ASP A 347 -9.58 2.08 20.92
N ARG A 348 -8.74 1.57 21.84
CA ARG A 348 -8.67 1.99 23.25
C ARG A 348 -8.03 3.35 23.48
N PHE A 349 -7.19 3.80 22.55
CA PHE A 349 -6.43 5.05 22.63
C PHE A 349 -6.63 5.85 21.34
N PRO A 350 -7.85 6.34 21.07
CA PRO A 350 -8.12 7.10 19.86
C PRO A 350 -7.20 8.32 19.80
N ASN A 351 -6.70 8.62 18.60
CA ASN A 351 -5.75 9.71 18.32
C ASN A 351 -4.33 9.53 18.87
N PHE A 352 -4.03 8.42 19.55
CA PHE A 352 -2.67 8.15 20.00
C PHE A 352 -1.97 7.13 19.08
N PRO A 353 -0.84 7.48 18.45
CA PRO A 353 -0.09 6.55 17.61
C PRO A 353 0.54 5.46 18.47
N ILE A 354 0.02 4.23 18.39
CA ILE A 354 0.49 3.11 19.20
C ILE A 354 1.63 2.37 18.50
N PHE A 355 1.48 2.13 17.20
CA PHE A 355 2.45 1.38 16.41
C PHE A 355 2.78 2.13 15.12
N ASN A 356 4.06 2.23 14.80
CA ASN A 356 4.52 2.82 13.57
C ASN A 356 5.47 1.86 12.83
N LEU A 357 5.26 1.73 11.52
CA LEU A 357 6.17 1.07 10.60
C LEU A 357 6.70 2.11 9.63
N THR A 358 8.01 2.35 9.65
CA THR A 358 8.69 3.20 8.69
C THR A 358 9.58 2.36 7.78
N LEU A 359 9.42 2.56 6.48
CA LEU A 359 10.32 2.06 5.44
C LEU A 359 10.95 3.27 4.77
N GLU A 360 12.21 3.52 5.07
CA GLU A 360 12.93 4.70 4.60
C GLU A 360 14.09 4.34 3.67
N ASP A 361 14.40 5.25 2.76
CA ASP A 361 15.60 5.17 1.92
C ASP A 361 16.72 5.93 2.64
N LEU A 362 17.77 5.22 3.01
CA LEU A 362 18.90 5.78 3.75
C LEU A 362 19.84 6.59 2.84
N GLY A 363 19.58 6.63 1.53
CA GLY A 363 20.34 7.40 0.53
C GLY A 363 21.75 6.87 0.25
N ARG A 364 22.29 6.02 1.12
CA ARG A 364 23.59 5.35 0.99
C ARG A 364 23.53 3.95 1.57
N ALA A 365 24.62 3.20 1.36
CA ALA A 365 24.81 1.95 2.08
C ALA A 365 25.05 2.25 3.57
N VAL A 366 24.32 1.58 4.45
CA VAL A 366 24.40 1.73 5.91
C VAL A 366 24.39 0.34 6.55
N THR A 367 25.19 0.14 7.59
CA THR A 367 25.17 -1.08 8.42
C THR A 367 23.99 -1.07 9.40
N LEU A 368 23.67 -2.23 9.99
CA LEU A 368 22.59 -2.29 10.99
C LEU A 368 22.94 -1.43 12.22
N GLU A 369 24.20 -1.44 12.62
CA GLU A 369 24.73 -0.73 13.78
C GLU A 369 24.72 0.78 13.57
N GLU A 370 25.12 1.26 12.38
CA GLU A 370 24.98 2.68 12.01
C GLU A 370 23.52 3.12 12.01
N TYR A 371 22.62 2.34 11.39
CA TYR A 371 21.21 2.69 11.33
C TYR A 371 20.57 2.70 12.72
N GLN A 372 20.90 1.71 13.57
CA GLN A 372 20.50 1.70 14.96
C GLN A 372 20.98 2.95 15.72
N SER A 373 22.22 3.39 15.48
CA SER A 373 22.78 4.56 16.15
C SER A 373 22.04 5.84 15.77
N ILE A 374 21.70 6.01 14.48
CA ILE A 374 20.86 7.13 13.99
C ILE A 374 19.51 7.15 14.71
N LEU A 375 18.87 5.98 14.83
CA LEU A 375 17.57 5.87 15.52
C LEU A 375 17.67 6.16 17.01
N LEU A 376 18.73 5.71 17.68
CA LEU A 376 18.96 6.00 19.10
C LEU A 376 19.16 7.50 19.33
N GLU A 377 19.91 8.19 18.46
CA GLU A 377 20.07 9.65 18.51
C GLU A 377 18.72 10.36 18.35
N PHE A 378 17.91 9.94 17.37
CA PHE A 378 16.55 10.47 17.18
C PHE A 378 15.68 10.28 18.43
N TYR A 379 15.69 9.09 19.03
CA TYR A 379 14.91 8.82 20.24
C TYR A 379 15.44 9.56 21.47
N ASN A 380 16.76 9.73 21.59
CA ASN A 380 17.35 10.50 22.68
C ASN A 380 16.95 11.97 22.63
N ASN A 381 16.78 12.51 21.41
CA ASN A 381 16.32 13.89 21.20
C ASN A 381 14.80 14.05 21.34
N SER A 382 14.00 13.00 21.10
CA SER A 382 12.54 13.06 21.17
C SER A 382 11.94 12.63 22.53
N ILE A 383 12.74 12.00 23.39
CA ILE A 383 12.33 11.50 24.71
C ILE A 383 13.25 12.09 25.76
N SER A 384 12.69 12.94 26.63
CA SER A 384 13.42 13.58 27.71
C SER A 384 13.82 12.56 28.78
N GLY A 385 15.08 12.61 29.23
CA GLY A 385 15.62 11.65 30.20
C GLY A 385 15.64 10.22 29.68
N SER A 386 15.77 10.04 28.36
CA SER A 386 15.81 8.74 27.71
C SER A 386 16.92 7.83 28.26
N ARG A 387 16.56 6.58 28.55
CA ARG A 387 17.47 5.53 29.00
C ARG A 387 17.21 4.24 28.25
N ILE A 388 18.26 3.61 27.74
CA ILE A 388 18.19 2.28 27.13
C ILE A 388 18.06 1.24 28.25
N ILE A 389 16.98 0.45 28.23
CA ILE A 389 16.75 -0.66 29.15
C ILE A 389 17.41 -1.93 28.63
N SER A 390 17.22 -2.23 27.34
CA SER A 390 17.79 -3.42 26.71
C SER A 390 18.07 -3.22 25.23
N GLN A 391 19.06 -3.96 24.74
CA GLN A 391 19.46 -3.99 23.33
C GLN A 391 19.82 -5.42 22.97
N ASP A 392 19.01 -6.04 22.12
CA ASP A 392 19.18 -7.44 21.72
C ASP A 392 19.28 -7.57 20.20
N LYS A 393 19.95 -8.63 19.74
CA LYS A 393 19.88 -9.06 18.34
C LYS A 393 18.55 -9.75 18.07
N SER A 394 18.00 -9.54 16.88
CA SER A 394 16.75 -10.16 16.45
C SER A 394 16.71 -10.32 14.92
N ARG A 395 15.54 -10.60 14.36
CA ARG A 395 15.31 -10.71 12.91
C ARG A 395 13.97 -10.11 12.50
N ILE A 396 13.94 -9.41 11.38
CA ILE A 396 12.71 -9.00 10.69
C ILE A 396 12.71 -9.76 9.37
N ASP A 397 11.71 -10.63 9.14
CA ASP A 397 11.73 -11.58 8.02
C ASP A 397 13.08 -12.34 8.02
N LYS A 398 13.73 -12.45 6.86
CA LYS A 398 15.09 -12.99 6.71
C LYS A 398 16.22 -12.05 7.14
N TYR A 399 15.97 -10.78 7.42
CA TYR A 399 17.00 -9.78 7.70
C TYR A 399 17.43 -9.79 9.16
N LYS A 400 18.73 -9.54 9.41
CA LYS A 400 19.23 -9.27 10.76
C LYS A 400 18.62 -7.96 11.25
N ALA A 401 18.22 -7.94 12.51
CA ALA A 401 17.60 -6.78 13.13
C ALA A 401 18.20 -6.51 14.51
N ALA A 402 18.10 -5.26 14.96
CA ALA A 402 18.34 -4.87 16.33
C ALA A 402 16.99 -4.60 17.00
N LYS A 403 16.88 -4.98 18.28
CA LYS A 403 15.70 -4.76 19.12
C LYS A 403 16.14 -3.91 20.31
N VAL A 404 15.45 -2.81 20.57
CA VAL A 404 15.78 -1.88 21.65
C VAL A 404 14.53 -1.58 22.46
N ILE A 405 14.70 -1.54 23.78
CA ILE A 405 13.69 -1.02 24.71
C ILE A 405 14.29 0.19 25.42
N MET A 406 13.56 1.30 25.39
CA MET A 406 13.92 2.55 26.05
C MET A 406 12.78 3.01 26.96
N GLU A 407 13.11 3.82 27.96
CA GLU A 407 12.17 4.56 28.80
C GLU A 407 12.58 6.02 28.89
N GLY A 408 11.62 6.88 29.20
CA GLY A 408 11.85 8.29 29.49
C GLY A 408 10.52 9.03 29.58
N VAL A 409 10.52 10.33 29.29
CA VAL A 409 9.32 11.16 29.26
C VAL A 409 9.04 11.59 27.83
N ASP A 410 7.83 11.26 27.38
CA ASP A 410 7.28 11.70 26.11
C ASP A 410 7.14 13.23 26.12
N MET A 411 7.89 13.95 25.28
CA MET A 411 7.83 15.42 25.26
C MET A 411 6.50 15.98 24.73
N GLU A 412 5.78 15.22 23.90
CA GLU A 412 4.49 15.66 23.33
C GLU A 412 3.36 15.47 24.34
N LEU A 413 3.40 14.37 25.11
CA LEU A 413 2.37 14.05 26.10
C LEU A 413 2.70 14.54 27.51
N GLY A 414 3.97 14.81 27.82
CA GLY A 414 4.44 15.07 29.17
C GLY A 414 4.32 13.85 30.11
N LEU A 415 4.22 12.63 29.56
CA LEU A 415 3.99 11.40 30.33
C LEU A 415 5.21 10.47 30.28
N PRO A 416 5.51 9.74 31.37
CA PRO A 416 6.47 8.65 31.32
C PRO A 416 6.04 7.61 30.28
N CYS A 417 6.94 7.27 29.37
CA CYS A 417 6.69 6.33 28.29
C CYS A 417 7.78 5.26 28.18
N LYS A 418 7.41 4.17 27.54
CA LYS A 418 8.36 3.17 27.03
C LYS A 418 8.28 3.13 25.52
N VAL A 419 9.45 3.02 24.91
CA VAL A 419 9.58 2.80 23.48
C VAL A 419 10.21 1.44 23.25
N TYR A 420 9.53 0.64 22.46
CA TYR A 420 10.08 -0.59 21.90
C TYR A 420 10.27 -0.36 20.41
N PHE A 421 11.46 -0.59 19.89
CA PHE A 421 11.64 -0.62 18.45
C PHE A 421 12.50 -1.77 17.98
N LYS A 422 12.23 -2.20 16.75
CA LYS A 422 12.97 -3.21 16.02
C LYS A 422 13.35 -2.62 14.67
N CYS A 423 14.63 -2.60 14.33
CA CYS A 423 15.10 -2.04 13.08
C CYS A 423 15.95 -3.02 12.28
N ALA A 424 15.91 -2.90 10.95
CA ALA A 424 16.70 -3.71 10.04
C ALA A 424 17.13 -2.88 8.82
N VAL A 425 18.27 -3.23 8.23
CA VAL A 425 18.68 -2.69 6.92
C VAL A 425 18.40 -3.74 5.83
N VAL A 426 17.60 -3.35 4.84
CA VAL A 426 17.20 -4.16 3.70
C VAL A 426 17.90 -3.67 2.44
N LYS A 427 18.47 -4.61 1.68
CA LYS A 427 19.19 -4.33 0.44
C LYS A 427 20.28 -3.26 0.60
N ARG A 428 20.90 -3.17 1.79
CA ARG A 428 21.98 -2.24 2.17
C ARG A 428 21.60 -0.75 2.24
N SER A 429 20.53 -0.30 1.61
CA SER A 429 20.17 1.12 1.54
C SER A 429 18.77 1.47 2.02
N LYS A 430 17.96 0.49 2.45
CA LYS A 430 16.62 0.74 2.98
C LYS A 430 16.55 0.42 4.47
N GLY A 431 16.14 1.38 5.28
CA GLY A 431 15.86 1.20 6.70
C GLY A 431 14.43 0.71 6.90
N ILE A 432 14.23 -0.27 7.77
CA ILE A 432 12.92 -0.60 8.32
C ILE A 432 12.97 -0.32 9.80
N LEU A 433 11.99 0.42 10.30
CA LEU A 433 11.73 0.66 11.70
C LEU A 433 10.32 0.19 12.04
N LEU A 434 10.20 -0.72 12.99
CA LEU A 434 8.94 -1.07 13.65
C LEU A 434 9.02 -0.52 15.06
N ASN A 435 8.12 0.35 15.48
CA ASN A 435 8.15 0.91 16.83
C ASN A 435 6.77 0.94 17.50
N ILE A 436 6.79 0.82 18.82
CA ILE A 436 5.68 1.07 19.72
C ILE A 436 6.15 2.09 20.74
N ARG A 437 5.32 3.11 20.97
CA ARG A 437 5.53 4.15 21.98
C ARG A 437 4.25 4.28 22.78
N VAL A 438 4.28 3.94 24.06
CA VAL A 438 3.11 3.99 24.94
C VAL A 438 3.48 4.39 26.37
N PRO A 439 2.52 4.89 27.17
CA PRO A 439 2.73 5.10 28.61
C PRO A 439 3.27 3.85 29.30
N VAL A 440 4.09 4.04 30.34
CA VAL A 440 4.78 2.95 31.06
C VAL A 440 3.81 1.87 31.56
N ASN A 441 2.64 2.26 32.05
CA ASN A 441 1.60 1.37 32.58
C ASN A 441 0.90 0.53 31.50
N GLU A 442 0.84 1.02 30.26
CA GLU A 442 0.18 0.34 29.12
C GLU A 442 1.15 -0.55 28.32
N PHE A 443 2.45 -0.40 28.57
CA PHE A 443 3.50 -1.06 27.79
C PHE A 443 3.42 -2.61 27.81
N PRO A 444 3.26 -3.29 28.96
CA PRO A 444 3.23 -4.76 28.98
C PRO A 444 2.09 -5.34 28.14
N ASP A 445 0.88 -4.77 28.28
CA ASP A 445 -0.31 -5.23 27.58
C ASP A 445 -0.25 -4.93 26.09
N THR A 446 0.23 -3.74 25.72
CA THR A 446 0.39 -3.34 24.32
C THR A 446 1.45 -4.19 23.63
N LEU A 447 2.61 -4.38 24.26
CA LEU A 447 3.69 -5.22 23.72
C LEU A 447 3.22 -6.67 23.53
N LYS A 448 2.48 -7.23 24.50
CA LYS A 448 1.92 -8.58 24.41
C LYS A 448 0.96 -8.72 23.22
N LYS A 449 0.10 -7.73 22.98
CA LYS A 449 -0.81 -7.73 21.82
C LYS A 449 -0.07 -7.58 20.49
N SER A 450 0.94 -6.72 20.46
CA SER A 450 1.67 -6.35 19.25
C SER A 450 2.86 -7.25 18.93
N PHE A 451 3.16 -8.23 19.78
CA PHE A 451 4.29 -9.16 19.58
C PHE A 451 4.28 -9.79 18.18
N PHE A 452 3.10 -10.20 17.71
CA PHE A 452 2.93 -10.79 16.38
C PHE A 452 3.28 -9.84 15.24
N ILE A 453 3.15 -8.52 15.41
CA ILE A 453 3.49 -7.54 14.37
C ILE A 453 4.97 -7.65 14.01
N PHE A 454 5.84 -7.70 15.01
CA PHE A 454 7.29 -7.64 14.83
C PHE A 454 7.88 -8.89 14.19
N ASP A 455 7.20 -10.02 14.33
CA ASP A 455 7.69 -11.32 13.88
C ASP A 455 6.95 -11.83 12.63
N SER A 456 5.84 -11.19 12.24
CA SER A 456 5.06 -11.57 11.06
C SER A 456 5.33 -10.72 9.82
N LEU A 457 6.17 -9.68 9.89
CA LEU A 457 6.50 -8.88 8.71
C LEU A 457 7.24 -9.73 7.67
N THR A 458 6.68 -9.81 6.47
CA THR A 458 7.23 -10.55 5.33
C THR A 458 7.26 -9.69 4.09
N PHE A 459 8.37 -9.70 3.35
CA PHE A 459 8.49 -9.09 2.03
C PHE A 459 8.12 -10.09 0.92
N HIS A 460 7.51 -9.60 -0.16
CA HIS A 460 7.05 -10.41 -1.30
C HIS A 460 7.87 -10.21 -2.57
#